data_AF-A0A959PNG9-F1
#
_entry.id   AF-A0A959PNG9-F1
#
_cell.length_a   1.000
_cell.length_b   1.000
_cell.length_c   1.000
_cell.angle_alpha   90.00
_cell.angle_beta   90.00
_cell.angle_gamma   90.00
#
_symmetry.space_group_name_H-M   'P 1'
#
loop_
_entity.id
_entity.type
_entity.pdbx_description
1 polymer ?
#
loop_
_entity_poly.entity_id
_entity_poly.type
_entity_poly.pdbx_seq_one_letter_code
_entity_poly.pdbx_strand_id
1 'polypeptide(L)'
;DTLLCPGDSIVISLPGSLDFRWQDGSLDNPYSIRQAGTYWVTIQDSGCVVQDTTIVKEVSFQSVLPDDLTLCDGETFGLDIPYDILGWDDGRMDPHRILDGPGVYWLDYLDRGCLFRDSMQVVAGYCKDCRVFIPNIFSPNGDGNNDGIGLQTNCTISTFSWQIWDRWGTLVFSTRDPSASWDGRIGQSMAPVGVYVYRLEGLTPDGEVRDQGTITLIR
;
A
#
# COMPACT_ATOMS: atom_id res chain seq x y z
N ASP A 1 26.42 25.88 15.22
CA ASP A 1 24.99 25.52 15.13
C ASP A 1 24.68 24.42 16.11
N THR A 2 23.63 24.63 16.90
CA THR A 2 23.13 23.67 17.89
C THR A 2 21.76 23.19 17.45
N LEU A 3 21.49 21.89 17.55
CA LEU A 3 20.19 21.31 17.24
C LEU A 3 19.33 21.26 18.51
N LEU A 4 18.04 21.53 18.35
CA LEU A 4 17.03 21.43 19.40
C LEU A 4 15.94 20.44 18.95
N CYS A 5 15.67 19.43 19.77
CA CYS A 5 14.57 18.52 19.53
C CYS A 5 13.24 19.15 19.97
N PRO A 6 12.12 18.83 19.30
CA PRO A 6 10.81 19.36 19.67
C PRO A 6 10.47 19.03 21.13
N GLY A 7 10.10 20.06 21.91
CA GLY A 7 9.75 19.92 23.32
C GLY A 7 10.93 19.89 24.31
N ASP A 8 12.16 19.75 23.82
CA ASP A 8 13.36 19.81 24.66
C ASP A 8 13.77 21.25 24.99
N SER A 9 14.81 21.38 25.82
CA SER A 9 15.45 22.66 26.10
C SER A 9 16.96 22.52 26.21
N ILE A 10 17.67 23.51 25.68
CA ILE A 10 19.12 23.65 25.89
C ILE A 10 19.32 24.55 27.10
N VAL A 11 20.16 24.13 28.03
CA VAL A 11 20.47 24.87 29.26
C VAL A 11 21.93 25.29 29.23
N ILE A 12 22.18 26.60 29.29
CA ILE A 12 23.54 27.16 29.31
C ILE A 12 23.80 27.72 30.71
N SER A 13 24.87 27.22 31.34
CA SER A 13 25.33 27.69 32.65
C SER A 13 26.66 28.42 32.51
N LEU A 14 26.71 29.67 32.98
CA LEU A 14 27.93 30.48 32.99
C LEU A 14 28.56 30.50 34.39
N PRO A 15 29.88 30.72 34.51
CA PRO A 15 30.51 30.98 35.81
C PRO A 15 29.88 32.20 36.51
N GLY A 16 29.46 32.04 37.76
CA GLY A 16 28.72 33.08 38.50
C GLY A 16 29.52 34.33 38.88
N SER A 17 30.84 34.36 38.63
CA SER A 17 31.70 35.52 38.87
C SER A 17 31.75 36.52 37.70
N LEU A 18 31.07 36.23 36.59
CA LEU A 18 31.08 37.07 35.40
C LEU A 18 29.94 38.09 35.45
N ASP A 19 30.20 39.31 34.96
CA ASP A 19 29.15 40.28 34.63
C ASP A 19 28.71 40.03 33.19
N PHE A 20 27.51 39.50 32.98
CA PHE A 20 27.02 39.09 31.67
C PHE A 20 25.57 39.51 31.44
N ARG A 21 25.15 39.61 30.17
CA ARG A 21 23.78 39.88 29.76
C ARG A 21 23.42 39.15 28.48
N TRP A 22 22.26 38.50 28.46
CA TRP A 22 21.72 37.82 27.27
C TRP A 22 21.08 38.80 26.28
N GLN A 23 20.82 38.33 25.06
CA GLN A 23 20.24 39.12 23.98
C GLN A 23 18.87 39.72 24.29
N ASP A 24 18.12 39.11 25.20
CA ASP A 24 16.81 39.57 25.67
C ASP A 24 16.91 40.56 26.84
N GLY A 25 18.13 40.86 27.30
CA GLY A 25 18.41 41.74 28.43
C GLY A 25 18.40 41.04 29.79
N SER A 26 18.10 39.73 29.86
CA SER A 26 18.11 38.96 31.10
C SER A 26 19.53 38.72 31.64
N LEU A 27 19.60 38.43 32.94
CA LEU A 27 20.80 37.97 33.65
C LEU A 27 20.64 36.52 34.13
N ASP A 28 19.74 35.77 33.50
CA ASP A 28 19.38 34.42 33.94
C ASP A 28 20.57 33.46 33.80
N ASN A 29 20.83 32.70 34.87
CA ASN A 29 21.84 31.66 34.89
C ASN A 29 21.38 30.52 35.84
N PRO A 30 21.00 29.35 35.30
CA PRO A 30 21.15 28.96 33.91
C PRO A 30 20.15 29.64 32.96
N TYR A 31 20.56 29.83 31.71
CA TYR A 31 19.71 30.31 30.62
C TYR A 31 19.10 29.14 29.85
N SER A 32 17.79 29.17 29.61
CA SER A 32 17.06 28.08 28.96
C SER A 32 16.56 28.49 27.58
N ILE A 33 17.02 27.78 26.56
CA ILE A 33 16.60 27.95 25.17
C ILE A 33 15.59 26.86 24.83
N ARG A 34 14.40 27.27 24.38
CA ARG A 34 13.28 26.37 24.04
C ARG A 34 12.76 26.53 22.61
N GLN A 35 13.34 27.45 21.84
CA GLN A 35 12.92 27.77 20.49
C GLN A 35 14.13 27.92 19.58
N ALA A 36 13.95 27.64 18.29
CA ALA A 36 14.95 27.97 17.29
C ALA A 36 15.16 29.48 17.20
N GLY A 37 16.41 29.91 16.99
CA GLY A 37 16.75 31.33 16.94
C GLY A 37 18.24 31.58 17.07
N THR A 38 18.60 32.85 17.00
CA THR A 38 19.97 33.32 17.27
C THR A 38 20.04 33.86 18.68
N TYR A 39 20.95 33.30 19.47
CA TYR A 39 21.17 33.64 20.88
C TYR A 39 22.58 34.16 21.05
N TRP A 40 22.76 35.18 21.87
CA TRP A 40 24.09 35.70 22.19
C TRP A 40 24.17 36.20 23.62
N VAL A 41 25.34 36.06 24.22
CA VAL A 41 25.65 36.60 25.54
C VAL A 41 26.78 37.60 25.42
N THR A 42 26.63 38.71 26.12
CA THR A 42 27.67 39.74 26.26
C THR A 42 28.27 39.64 27.65
N ILE A 43 29.59 39.53 27.76
CA ILE A 43 30.32 39.51 29.04
C ILE A 43 31.14 40.79 29.14
N GLN A 44 31.10 41.43 30.30
CA GLN A 44 31.87 42.62 30.62
C GLN A 44 32.87 42.29 31.75
N ASP A 45 34.15 42.56 31.51
CA ASP A 45 35.19 42.47 32.53
C ASP A 45 36.17 43.62 32.40
N SER A 46 36.32 44.40 33.47
CA SER A 46 37.34 45.45 33.58
C SER A 46 37.38 46.43 32.39
N GLY A 47 36.21 46.73 31.80
CA GLY A 47 36.06 47.62 30.64
C GLY A 47 36.16 46.95 29.27
N CYS A 48 36.48 45.65 29.21
CA CYS A 48 36.40 44.84 28.00
C CYS A 48 34.99 44.27 27.86
N VAL A 49 34.42 44.35 26.65
CA VAL A 49 33.12 43.78 26.31
C VAL A 49 33.32 42.75 25.22
N VAL A 50 33.00 41.49 25.51
CA VAL A 50 33.05 40.38 24.54
C VAL A 50 31.65 39.82 24.33
N GLN A 51 31.37 39.35 23.12
CA GLN A 51 30.09 38.74 22.77
C GLN A 51 30.34 37.41 22.08
N ASP A 52 29.56 36.40 22.45
CA ASP A 52 29.53 35.11 21.77
C ASP A 52 28.10 34.79 21.32
N THR A 53 27.96 34.13 20.17
CA THR A 53 26.68 33.90 19.48
C THR A 53 26.54 32.44 19.05
N THR A 54 25.34 31.88 19.21
CA THR A 54 24.97 30.58 18.67
C THR A 54 23.65 30.65 17.90
N ILE A 55 23.54 29.81 16.87
CA ILE A 55 22.30 29.59 16.13
C ILE A 55 21.74 28.24 16.55
N VAL A 56 20.54 28.27 17.11
CA VAL A 56 19.77 27.09 17.48
C VAL A 56 18.77 26.80 16.36
N LYS A 57 18.84 25.58 15.82
CA LYS A 57 17.92 25.09 14.79
C LYS A 57 17.07 23.97 15.38
N GLU A 58 15.77 24.05 15.20
CA GLU A 58 14.85 22.98 15.59
C GLU A 58 14.84 21.88 14.53
N VAL A 59 14.89 20.63 14.99
CA VAL A 59 14.76 19.47 14.12
C VAL A 59 13.26 19.23 13.88
N SER A 60 12.84 19.35 12.62
CA SER A 60 11.45 19.12 12.22
C SER A 60 11.19 17.64 11.96
N PHE A 61 10.02 17.16 12.35
CA PHE A 61 9.52 15.85 11.95
C PHE A 61 9.51 15.70 10.42
N GLN A 62 9.95 14.54 9.94
CA GLN A 62 9.89 14.15 8.55
C GLN A 62 9.19 12.80 8.46
N SER A 63 8.08 12.72 7.72
CA SER A 63 7.42 11.44 7.43
C SER A 63 8.39 10.49 6.74
N VAL A 64 8.52 9.28 7.27
CA VAL A 64 9.37 8.21 6.73
C VAL A 64 8.55 7.01 6.26
N LEU A 65 7.31 6.89 6.76
CA LEU A 65 6.30 5.99 6.25
C LEU A 65 5.53 6.65 5.09
N PRO A 66 5.01 5.84 4.15
CA PRO A 66 4.09 6.31 3.13
C PRO A 66 2.72 6.69 3.73
N ASP A 67 1.86 7.28 2.90
CA ASP A 67 0.45 7.43 3.21
C ASP A 67 -0.23 6.06 3.44
N ASP A 68 -1.45 6.10 3.99
CA ASP A 68 -2.25 4.91 4.28
C ASP A 68 -2.38 3.97 3.06
N LEU A 69 -2.25 2.67 3.34
CA LEU A 69 -2.14 1.62 2.33
C LEU A 69 -3.35 0.68 2.38
N THR A 70 -3.81 0.23 1.21
CA THR A 70 -4.75 -0.88 1.08
C THR A 70 -4.02 -2.09 0.51
N LEU A 71 -4.04 -3.22 1.22
CA LEU A 71 -3.44 -4.48 0.76
C LEU A 71 -4.51 -5.51 0.44
N CYS A 72 -4.41 -6.14 -0.73
CA CYS A 72 -5.27 -7.26 -1.10
C CYS A 72 -4.85 -8.55 -0.39
N ASP A 73 -5.70 -9.57 -0.40
CA ASP A 73 -5.37 -10.86 0.23
C ASP A 73 -4.11 -11.49 -0.41
N GLY A 74 -3.11 -11.78 0.43
CA GLY A 74 -1.81 -12.31 0.00
C GLY A 74 -0.82 -11.28 -0.56
N GLU A 75 -1.18 -10.01 -0.71
CA GLU A 75 -0.22 -8.96 -1.05
C GLU A 75 0.66 -8.59 0.14
N THR A 76 1.88 -8.15 -0.17
CA THR A 76 2.80 -7.61 0.83
C THR A 76 3.41 -6.30 0.35
N PHE A 77 3.84 -5.48 1.31
CA PHE A 77 4.52 -4.23 1.02
C PHE A 77 5.84 -4.14 1.77
N GLY A 78 6.92 -3.93 1.03
CA GLY A 78 8.26 -3.76 1.60
C GLY A 78 8.56 -2.29 1.88
N LEU A 79 8.96 -2.01 3.11
CA LEU A 79 9.49 -0.72 3.55
C LEU A 79 11.01 -0.81 3.70
N ASP A 80 11.69 0.28 3.38
CA ASP A 80 13.12 0.48 3.64
C ASP A 80 13.29 1.86 4.27
N ILE A 81 13.67 1.88 5.56
CA ILE A 81 13.71 3.09 6.36
C ILE A 81 15.17 3.55 6.51
N PRO A 82 15.53 4.74 5.98
CA PRO A 82 16.91 5.23 5.99
C PRO A 82 17.27 5.97 7.30
N TYR A 83 16.83 5.45 8.45
CA TYR A 83 17.06 6.04 9.78
C TYR A 83 17.37 4.99 10.83
N ASP A 84 17.95 5.43 11.96
CA ASP A 84 18.17 4.57 13.12
C ASP A 84 16.83 4.28 13.82
N ILE A 85 16.37 3.03 13.71
CA ILE A 85 15.10 2.58 14.32
C ILE A 85 15.32 2.19 15.78
N LEU A 86 14.48 2.73 16.66
CA LEU A 86 14.44 2.35 18.08
C LEU A 86 13.40 1.26 18.35
N GLY A 87 12.34 1.19 17.54
CA GLY A 87 11.34 0.14 17.66
C GLY A 87 10.15 0.36 16.75
N TRP A 88 9.57 -0.73 16.26
CA TRP A 88 8.26 -0.78 15.62
C TRP A 88 7.16 -1.07 16.65
N ASP A 89 5.92 -1.03 16.19
CA ASP A 89 4.70 -1.36 16.93
C ASP A 89 4.72 -2.73 17.63
N ASP A 90 5.51 -3.66 17.11
CA ASP A 90 5.71 -5.02 17.62
C ASP A 90 7.04 -5.22 18.37
N GLY A 91 7.79 -4.14 18.60
CA GLY A 91 9.09 -4.14 19.27
C GLY A 91 10.26 -4.60 18.41
N ARG A 92 10.06 -4.86 17.11
CA ARG A 92 11.17 -5.13 16.17
C ARG A 92 11.96 -3.85 15.89
N MET A 93 13.18 -3.99 15.38
CA MET A 93 14.06 -2.85 15.03
C MET A 93 14.61 -2.95 13.60
N ASP A 94 13.99 -3.78 12.75
CA ASP A 94 14.49 -4.04 11.41
C ASP A 94 14.27 -2.81 10.49
N PRO A 95 15.31 -2.32 9.79
CA PRO A 95 15.19 -1.20 8.83
C PRO A 95 14.42 -1.59 7.56
N HIS A 96 14.48 -2.87 7.20
CA HIS A 96 13.64 -3.44 6.16
C HIS A 96 12.46 -4.18 6.80
N ARG A 97 11.24 -3.76 6.51
CA ARG A 97 10.01 -4.34 7.08
C ARG A 97 9.06 -4.74 5.97
N ILE A 98 8.47 -5.93 6.10
CA ILE A 98 7.42 -6.41 5.21
C ILE A 98 6.10 -6.32 5.96
N LEU A 99 5.13 -5.63 5.36
CA LEU A 99 3.76 -5.54 5.83
C LEU A 99 2.93 -6.55 5.06
N ASP A 100 2.21 -7.43 5.77
CA ASP A 100 1.46 -8.55 5.20
C ASP A 100 0.03 -8.66 5.77
N GLY A 101 -0.39 -7.68 6.57
CA GLY A 101 -1.69 -7.69 7.21
C GLY A 101 -2.24 -6.30 7.49
N PRO A 102 -3.55 -6.19 7.75
CA PRO A 102 -4.19 -4.95 8.15
C PRO A 102 -3.79 -4.59 9.59
N GLY A 103 -3.67 -3.30 9.86
CA GLY A 103 -3.29 -2.79 11.18
C GLY A 103 -2.82 -1.36 11.14
N VAL A 104 -2.56 -0.81 12.33
CA VAL A 104 -1.82 0.46 12.46
C VAL A 104 -0.38 0.10 12.71
N TYR A 105 0.50 0.50 11.79
CA TYR A 105 1.93 0.35 11.92
C TYR A 105 2.51 1.69 12.36
N TRP A 106 3.40 1.66 13.34
CA TRP A 106 4.14 2.84 13.78
C TRP A 106 5.56 2.46 14.12
N LEU A 107 6.49 3.40 13.98
CA LEU A 107 7.86 3.24 14.43
C LEU A 107 8.35 4.47 15.19
N ASP A 108 9.27 4.22 16.11
CA ASP A 108 10.14 5.21 16.73
C ASP A 108 11.50 5.19 16.01
N TYR A 109 11.98 6.36 15.58
CA TYR A 109 13.27 6.52 14.90
C TYR A 109 14.00 7.78 15.37
N LEU A 110 15.31 7.83 15.11
CA LEU A 110 16.15 8.99 15.36
C LEU A 110 16.48 9.73 14.06
N ASP A 111 16.13 11.03 14.00
CA ASP A 111 16.69 11.96 13.01
C ASP A 111 17.58 12.99 13.72
N ARG A 112 18.87 13.02 13.36
CA ARG A 112 19.87 13.95 13.95
C ARG A 112 19.86 13.98 15.48
N GLY A 113 19.61 12.83 16.11
CA GLY A 113 19.58 12.65 17.56
C GLY A 113 18.23 12.95 18.23
N CYS A 114 17.21 13.37 17.48
CA CYS A 114 15.87 13.61 17.99
C CYS A 114 14.96 12.41 17.76
N LEU A 115 14.20 12.04 18.79
CA LEU A 115 13.24 10.96 18.75
C LEU A 115 11.95 11.41 18.07
N PHE A 116 11.56 10.68 17.01
CA PHE A 116 10.31 10.87 16.31
C PHE A 116 9.52 9.57 16.23
N ARG A 117 8.20 9.72 16.13
CA ARG A 117 7.28 8.64 15.82
C ARG A 117 6.52 8.95 14.55
N ASP A 118 6.47 7.98 13.65
CA ASP A 118 5.64 8.00 12.45
C ASP A 118 4.65 6.83 12.48
N SER A 119 3.49 6.99 11.84
CA SER A 119 2.46 5.96 11.79
C SER A 119 1.69 5.98 10.47
N MET A 120 1.29 4.80 10.02
CA MET A 120 0.42 4.59 8.86
C MET A 120 -0.66 3.56 9.18
N GLN A 121 -1.77 3.62 8.45
CA GLN A 121 -2.80 2.60 8.48
C GLN A 121 -2.71 1.68 7.26
N VAL A 122 -2.74 0.36 7.51
CA VAL A 122 -2.98 -0.65 6.48
C VAL A 122 -4.39 -1.18 6.65
N VAL A 123 -5.19 -1.08 5.59
CA VAL A 123 -6.53 -1.67 5.53
C VAL A 123 -6.55 -2.86 4.58
N ALA A 124 -7.33 -3.87 4.94
CA ALA A 124 -7.58 -5.01 4.05
C ALA A 124 -8.47 -4.55 2.89
N GLY A 125 -7.93 -4.65 1.67
CA GLY A 125 -8.65 -4.44 0.43
C GLY A 125 -9.28 -5.74 -0.06
N TYR A 126 -10.55 -5.68 -0.46
CA TYR A 126 -11.14 -6.68 -1.33
C TYR A 126 -10.91 -6.27 -2.78
N CYS A 127 -9.75 -6.63 -3.31
CA CYS A 127 -9.40 -6.35 -4.68
C CYS A 127 -9.99 -7.43 -5.57
N LYS A 128 -10.81 -7.02 -6.54
CA LYS A 128 -11.42 -7.96 -7.47
C LYS A 128 -10.39 -8.52 -8.43
N ASP A 129 -9.84 -9.70 -8.14
CA ASP A 129 -8.92 -10.41 -9.05
C ASP A 129 -9.56 -11.64 -9.71
N CYS A 130 -10.86 -11.87 -9.49
CA CYS A 130 -11.56 -12.97 -10.13
C CYS A 130 -11.82 -12.65 -11.61
N ARG A 131 -11.00 -13.25 -12.48
CA ARG A 131 -11.16 -13.20 -13.93
C ARG A 131 -12.07 -14.34 -14.34
N VAL A 132 -13.19 -14.02 -14.97
CA VAL A 132 -14.15 -15.00 -15.48
C VAL A 132 -14.47 -14.61 -16.92
N PHE A 133 -14.16 -15.47 -17.88
CA PHE A 133 -14.52 -15.23 -19.28
C PHE A 133 -14.68 -16.53 -20.06
N ILE A 134 -15.40 -16.45 -21.18
CA ILE A 134 -15.51 -17.51 -22.18
C ILE A 134 -14.77 -17.03 -23.44
N PRO A 135 -13.83 -17.82 -23.99
CA PRO A 135 -13.20 -17.51 -25.27
C PRO A 135 -14.26 -17.35 -26.38
N ASN A 136 -13.94 -16.61 -27.44
CA ASN A 136 -14.92 -16.28 -28.48
C ASN A 136 -14.80 -17.12 -29.76
N ILE A 137 -13.83 -18.04 -29.83
CA ILE A 137 -13.59 -18.88 -31.02
C ILE A 137 -12.96 -20.22 -30.61
N PHE A 138 -13.34 -21.29 -31.30
CA PHE A 138 -12.72 -22.60 -31.16
C PHE A 138 -12.87 -23.45 -32.44
N SER A 139 -12.05 -24.49 -32.57
CA SER A 139 -11.92 -25.31 -33.78
C SER A 139 -11.99 -26.80 -33.45
N PRO A 140 -13.19 -27.39 -33.27
CA PRO A 140 -13.35 -28.82 -32.95
C PRO A 140 -13.06 -29.70 -34.16
N ASN A 141 -11.77 -29.89 -34.46
CA ASN A 141 -11.23 -30.66 -35.60
C ASN A 141 -10.46 -31.92 -35.17
N GLY A 142 -10.26 -32.13 -33.87
CA GLY A 142 -9.60 -33.29 -33.27
C GLY A 142 -8.07 -33.22 -33.25
N ASP A 143 -7.48 -32.04 -33.43
CA ASP A 143 -6.01 -31.86 -33.40
C ASP A 143 -5.43 -31.65 -31.99
N GLY A 144 -6.29 -31.61 -30.97
CA GLY A 144 -5.96 -31.38 -29.57
C GLY A 144 -5.91 -29.91 -29.16
N ASN A 145 -6.03 -28.97 -30.11
CA ASN A 145 -5.97 -27.54 -29.85
C ASN A 145 -7.33 -26.88 -30.04
N ASN A 146 -7.87 -26.30 -28.97
CA ASN A 146 -9.18 -25.62 -28.99
C ASN A 146 -10.31 -26.51 -29.52
N ASP A 147 -10.26 -27.81 -29.23
CA ASP A 147 -11.30 -28.78 -29.59
C ASP A 147 -12.56 -28.67 -28.74
N GLY A 148 -12.47 -27.93 -27.64
CA GLY A 148 -13.59 -27.56 -26.79
C GLY A 148 -13.45 -26.11 -26.32
N ILE A 149 -14.58 -25.54 -25.94
CA ILE A 149 -14.65 -24.18 -25.38
C ILE A 149 -15.37 -24.22 -24.04
N GLY A 150 -14.88 -23.47 -23.07
CA GLY A 150 -15.40 -23.49 -21.70
C GLY A 150 -14.90 -22.31 -20.89
N LEU A 151 -15.32 -22.26 -19.63
CA LEU A 151 -14.96 -21.19 -18.71
C LEU A 151 -13.45 -21.13 -18.48
N GLN A 152 -12.90 -19.92 -18.58
CA GLN A 152 -11.54 -19.60 -18.14
C GLN A 152 -11.64 -18.73 -16.88
N THR A 153 -11.09 -19.24 -15.77
CA THR A 153 -11.16 -18.57 -14.47
C THR A 153 -9.97 -18.87 -13.57
N ASN A 154 -9.54 -17.89 -12.77
CA ASN A 154 -8.56 -18.05 -11.68
C ASN A 154 -9.22 -18.19 -10.29
N CYS A 155 -10.55 -18.22 -10.23
CA CYS A 155 -11.34 -18.22 -9.01
C CYS A 155 -12.43 -19.30 -9.06
N THR A 156 -12.88 -19.72 -7.88
CA THR A 156 -14.03 -20.62 -7.72
C THR A 156 -15.32 -19.89 -8.09
N ILE A 157 -16.17 -20.53 -8.87
CA ILE A 157 -17.50 -20.02 -9.21
C ILE A 157 -18.58 -20.97 -8.68
N SER A 158 -19.49 -20.43 -7.87
CA SER A 158 -20.65 -21.13 -7.33
C SER A 158 -21.92 -20.70 -8.06
N THR A 159 -23.00 -21.47 -7.95
CA THR A 159 -24.27 -21.22 -8.68
C THR A 159 -24.11 -21.09 -10.20
N PHE A 160 -23.05 -21.70 -10.75
CA PHE A 160 -22.69 -21.59 -12.16
C PHE A 160 -23.80 -22.09 -13.07
N SER A 161 -24.13 -21.29 -14.08
CA SER A 161 -25.04 -21.64 -15.15
C SER A 161 -24.50 -21.06 -16.44
N TRP A 162 -24.13 -21.95 -17.36
CA TRP A 162 -23.68 -21.55 -18.68
C TRP A 162 -24.51 -22.24 -19.75
N GLN A 163 -24.99 -21.45 -20.71
CA GLN A 163 -25.90 -21.87 -21.76
C GLN A 163 -25.45 -21.29 -23.10
N ILE A 164 -25.60 -22.08 -24.17
CA ILE A 164 -25.26 -21.71 -25.54
C ILE A 164 -26.49 -21.96 -26.42
N TRP A 165 -26.81 -20.99 -27.26
CA TRP A 165 -27.89 -21.05 -28.24
C TRP A 165 -27.36 -20.87 -29.66
N ASP A 166 -28.04 -21.50 -30.61
CA ASP A 166 -27.84 -21.19 -32.02
C ASP A 166 -28.44 -19.83 -32.40
N ARG A 167 -28.21 -19.41 -33.65
CA ARG A 167 -28.73 -18.15 -34.21
C ARG A 167 -30.27 -18.04 -34.24
N TRP A 168 -30.97 -19.16 -34.07
CA TRP A 168 -32.44 -19.24 -34.10
C TRP A 168 -33.05 -19.26 -32.70
N GLY A 169 -32.21 -19.19 -31.64
CA GLY A 169 -32.66 -19.22 -30.26
C GLY A 169 -32.86 -20.64 -29.71
N THR A 170 -32.40 -21.67 -30.42
CA THR A 170 -32.45 -23.05 -29.93
C THR A 170 -31.31 -23.27 -28.94
N LEU A 171 -31.60 -23.76 -27.73
CA LEU A 171 -30.58 -24.14 -26.75
C LEU A 171 -29.82 -25.38 -27.27
N VAL A 172 -28.50 -25.26 -27.45
CA VAL A 172 -27.65 -26.33 -28.00
C VAL A 172 -26.72 -26.95 -26.96
N PHE A 173 -26.39 -26.21 -25.92
CA PHE A 173 -25.57 -26.69 -24.80
C PHE A 173 -25.97 -25.97 -23.52
N SER A 174 -25.94 -26.69 -22.39
CA SER A 174 -26.07 -26.08 -21.07
C SER A 174 -25.37 -26.91 -20.02
N THR A 175 -24.76 -26.24 -19.04
CA THR A 175 -24.09 -26.90 -17.92
C THR A 175 -24.20 -26.07 -16.64
N ARG A 176 -24.09 -26.76 -15.50
CA ARG A 176 -23.88 -26.16 -14.17
C ARG A 176 -22.52 -26.54 -13.57
N ASP A 177 -21.72 -27.29 -14.32
CA ASP A 177 -20.35 -27.67 -13.96
C ASP A 177 -19.37 -26.66 -14.60
N PRO A 178 -18.62 -25.88 -13.80
CA PRO A 178 -17.63 -24.93 -14.30
C PRO A 178 -16.47 -25.56 -15.08
N SER A 179 -16.22 -26.86 -14.88
CA SER A 179 -15.17 -27.61 -15.59
C SER A 179 -15.63 -28.17 -16.94
N ALA A 180 -16.93 -28.11 -17.22
CA ALA A 180 -17.46 -28.60 -18.48
C ALA A 180 -17.08 -27.68 -19.65
N SER A 181 -16.83 -28.29 -20.80
CA SER A 181 -16.61 -27.61 -22.07
C SER A 181 -17.61 -28.10 -23.11
N TRP A 182 -17.87 -27.27 -24.11
CA TRP A 182 -18.62 -27.63 -25.30
C TRP A 182 -17.64 -27.99 -26.43
N ASP A 183 -17.77 -29.19 -26.95
CA ASP A 183 -16.93 -29.77 -28.01
C ASP A 183 -17.47 -29.50 -29.43
N GLY A 184 -18.47 -28.62 -29.55
CA GLY A 184 -19.11 -28.33 -30.83
C GLY A 184 -20.05 -29.42 -31.34
N ARG A 185 -20.54 -30.32 -30.48
CA ARG A 185 -21.60 -31.28 -30.81
C ARG A 185 -22.97 -30.85 -30.28
N ILE A 186 -24.02 -31.24 -30.99
CA ILE A 186 -25.41 -31.12 -30.58
C ILE A 186 -25.97 -32.54 -30.56
N GLY A 187 -26.06 -33.13 -29.36
CA GLY A 187 -26.28 -34.57 -29.22
C GLY A 187 -25.13 -35.37 -29.84
N GLN A 188 -25.43 -36.24 -30.81
CA GLN A 188 -24.41 -37.03 -31.50
C GLN A 188 -23.88 -36.37 -32.78
N SER A 189 -24.51 -35.28 -33.24
CA SER A 189 -24.18 -34.62 -34.50
C SER A 189 -23.25 -33.43 -34.30
N MET A 190 -22.43 -33.12 -35.31
CA MET A 190 -21.60 -31.93 -35.32
C MET A 190 -22.47 -30.67 -35.47
N ALA A 191 -22.22 -29.66 -34.65
CA ALA A 191 -22.86 -28.36 -34.77
C ALA A 191 -22.41 -27.65 -36.07
N PRO A 192 -23.29 -26.95 -36.80
CA PRO A 192 -22.90 -26.17 -37.96
C PRO A 192 -21.80 -25.14 -37.65
N VAL A 193 -20.92 -24.87 -38.63
CA VAL A 193 -19.98 -23.75 -38.55
C VAL A 193 -20.79 -22.45 -38.48
N GLY A 194 -20.37 -21.54 -37.59
CA GLY A 194 -21.05 -20.26 -37.44
C GLY A 194 -20.95 -19.68 -36.03
N VAL A 195 -21.80 -18.68 -35.79
CA VAL A 195 -21.85 -17.94 -34.53
C VAL A 195 -22.97 -18.48 -33.65
N TYR A 196 -22.64 -18.69 -32.38
CA TYR A 196 -23.52 -19.10 -31.30
C TYR A 196 -23.52 -18.02 -30.22
N VAL A 197 -24.64 -17.86 -29.52
CA VAL A 197 -24.77 -16.89 -28.43
C VAL A 197 -24.67 -17.63 -27.11
N TYR A 198 -23.97 -17.08 -26.12
CA TYR A 198 -23.94 -17.66 -24.79
C TYR A 198 -24.39 -16.66 -23.72
N ARG A 199 -24.82 -17.22 -22.59
CA ARG A 199 -25.11 -16.52 -21.33
C ARG A 199 -24.50 -17.32 -20.20
N LEU A 200 -23.79 -16.64 -19.34
CA LEU A 200 -23.12 -17.16 -18.17
C LEU A 200 -23.58 -16.38 -16.95
N GLU A 201 -23.92 -17.09 -15.90
CA GLU A 201 -24.24 -16.52 -14.58
C GLU A 201 -23.56 -17.33 -13.50
N GLY A 202 -23.14 -16.67 -12.42
CA GLY A 202 -22.61 -17.33 -11.24
C GLY A 202 -22.23 -16.35 -10.14
N LEU A 203 -21.71 -16.88 -9.05
CA LEU A 203 -21.27 -16.15 -7.88
C LEU A 203 -19.80 -16.49 -7.60
N THR A 204 -18.97 -15.46 -7.61
CA THR A 204 -17.54 -15.55 -7.35
C THR A 204 -17.20 -14.92 -5.99
N PRO A 205 -15.96 -15.03 -5.48
CA PRO A 205 -15.53 -14.29 -4.30
C PRO A 205 -15.73 -12.76 -4.43
N ASP A 206 -15.73 -12.24 -5.67
CA ASP A 206 -15.86 -10.82 -5.97
C ASP A 206 -17.31 -10.35 -6.18
N GLY A 207 -18.26 -11.28 -6.12
CA GLY A 207 -19.70 -11.04 -6.26
C GLY A 207 -20.33 -11.77 -7.45
N GLU A 208 -21.53 -11.31 -7.84
CA GLU A 208 -22.24 -11.88 -8.98
C GLU A 208 -21.51 -11.57 -10.29
N VAL A 209 -21.36 -12.59 -11.13
CA VAL A 209 -20.91 -12.47 -12.51
C VAL A 209 -22.06 -12.80 -13.44
N ARG A 210 -22.27 -11.93 -14.43
CA ARG A 210 -23.18 -12.16 -15.55
C ARG A 210 -22.44 -11.75 -16.81
N ASP A 211 -22.27 -12.70 -17.72
CA ASP A 211 -21.59 -12.48 -18.98
C ASP A 211 -22.43 -13.03 -20.14
N GLN A 212 -22.35 -12.36 -21.27
CA GLN A 212 -23.04 -12.76 -22.49
C GLN A 212 -22.21 -12.33 -23.69
N GLY A 213 -22.18 -13.18 -24.70
CA GLY A 213 -21.39 -12.91 -25.88
C GLY A 213 -21.61 -13.94 -26.96
N THR A 214 -20.65 -14.01 -27.87
CA THR A 214 -20.72 -14.90 -29.03
C THR A 214 -19.53 -15.84 -29.08
N ILE A 215 -19.79 -17.07 -29.51
CA ILE A 215 -18.78 -18.09 -29.79
C ILE A 215 -18.81 -18.36 -31.29
N THR A 216 -17.66 -18.27 -31.94
CA THR A 216 -17.48 -18.63 -33.34
C THR A 216 -16.92 -20.04 -33.42
N LEU A 217 -17.69 -20.95 -34.01
CA LEU A 217 -17.23 -22.31 -34.32
C LEU A 217 -16.68 -22.32 -35.74
N ILE A 218 -15.40 -22.66 -35.88
CA ILE A 218 -14.71 -22.88 -37.16
C ILE A 218 -14.23 -24.34 -37.28
N ARG A 219 -13.85 -24.79 -38.48
CA ARG A 219 -13.25 -26.10 -38.73
C ARG A 219 -12.21 -25.99 -39.83
#